data_AF-A0A935PJJ1-F1
#
_entry.id   AF-A0A935PJJ1-F1
#
_cell.length_a   1.000
_cell.length_b   1.000
_cell.length_c   1.000
_cell.angle_alpha   90.00
_cell.angle_beta   90.00
_cell.angle_gamma   90.00
#
_symmetry.space_group_name_H-M   'P 1'
#
loop_
_entity.id
_entity.type
_entity.pdbx_description
1 polymer ?
#
loop_
_entity_poly.entity_id
_entity_poly.type
_entity_poly.pdbx_seq_one_letter_code
_entity_poly.pdbx_strand_id
1 'polypeptide(L)'
;MAITADSIQASLDGRSALRWLSWSNAGPRTQVLVTRAGPPDSLFADFAVAHRVRAAVNGPGVVTSSITGVVGTGAFLDVGVGLRLDAVPGPGVEFLGWRGDSITPAASMNVTLQHPYDLTADFVQVVAVDPTAAVAAILGGPALAADQRLYLDVIGNRNGGYDVGDLLAWLRRTGRPLPTALRRALGAGVH
;
A
#
# COMPACT_ATOMS: atom_id res chain seq x y z
N MET A 1 21.57 -5.88 42.44
CA MET A 1 20.67 -5.06 41.62
C MET A 1 20.08 -5.93 40.52
N ALA A 2 18.76 -5.93 40.33
CA ALA A 2 18.15 -6.63 39.20
C ALA A 2 18.07 -5.69 38.00
N ILE A 3 18.53 -6.16 36.84
CA ILE A 3 18.38 -5.46 35.57
C ILE A 3 17.52 -6.30 34.64
N THR A 4 16.66 -5.64 33.88
CA THR A 4 15.82 -6.27 32.88
C THR A 4 15.78 -5.38 31.65
N ALA A 5 15.77 -6.00 30.47
CA ALA A 5 15.41 -5.35 29.22
C ALA A 5 14.03 -5.86 28.79
N ASP A 6 13.17 -4.96 28.33
CA ASP A 6 11.88 -5.35 27.76
C ASP A 6 12.12 -6.18 26.50
N SER A 7 11.27 -7.18 26.29
CA SER A 7 11.41 -8.09 25.15
C SER A 7 11.14 -7.36 23.82
N ILE A 8 10.25 -6.36 23.86
CA ILE A 8 9.90 -5.49 22.74
C ILE A 8 9.72 -4.07 23.26
N GLN A 9 10.37 -3.10 22.62
CA GLN A 9 10.15 -1.67 22.83
C GLN A 9 9.68 -1.04 21.52
N ALA A 10 8.42 -0.61 21.45
CA ALA A 10 7.89 0.05 20.27
C ALA A 10 8.30 1.53 20.23
N SER A 11 8.53 2.06 19.04
CA SER A 11 8.66 3.51 18.83
C SER A 11 7.34 4.22 19.16
N LEU A 12 7.41 5.52 19.47
CA LEU A 12 6.25 6.34 19.83
C LEU A 12 5.18 6.39 18.73
N ASP A 13 5.58 6.26 17.46
CA ASP A 13 4.68 6.18 16.31
C ASP A 13 4.09 4.77 16.07
N GLY A 14 4.54 3.77 16.85
CA GLY A 14 4.12 2.38 16.73
C GLY A 14 4.50 1.72 15.40
N ARG A 15 5.42 2.29 14.63
CA ARG A 15 5.83 1.77 13.31
C ARG A 15 7.15 1.01 13.31
N SER A 16 7.91 1.11 14.41
CA SER A 16 9.15 0.36 14.61
C SER A 16 9.19 -0.26 16.00
N ALA A 17 10.00 -1.30 16.18
CA ALA A 17 10.19 -1.96 17.45
C ALA A 17 11.64 -2.43 17.62
N LEU A 18 12.16 -2.34 18.83
CA LEU A 18 13.41 -2.95 19.23
C LEU A 18 13.10 -4.29 19.90
N ARG A 19 13.75 -5.35 19.43
CA ARG A 19 13.64 -6.69 19.98
C ARG A 19 14.95 -7.04 20.66
N TRP A 20 14.91 -7.35 21.95
CA TRP A 20 16.11 -7.73 22.71
C TRP A 20 16.75 -9.00 22.14
N LEU A 21 18.09 -9.02 22.05
CA LEU A 21 18.87 -10.17 21.59
C LEU A 21 19.72 -10.77 22.70
N SER A 22 20.61 -9.97 23.28
CA SER A 22 21.62 -10.43 24.22
C SER A 22 22.09 -9.30 25.13
N TRP A 23 22.68 -9.69 26.26
CA TRP A 23 23.60 -8.83 27.00
C TRP A 23 25.03 -9.11 26.55
N SER A 24 25.94 -8.13 26.70
CA SER A 24 27.36 -8.27 26.35
C SER A 24 28.08 -9.36 27.15
N ASN A 25 27.50 -9.81 28.26
CA ASN A 25 27.98 -10.94 29.06
C ASN A 25 27.28 -12.28 28.73
N ALA A 26 26.44 -12.32 27.69
CA ALA A 26 25.60 -13.45 27.29
C ALA A 26 24.67 -13.98 28.41
N GLY A 27 24.40 -13.18 29.44
CA GLY A 27 23.51 -13.53 30.54
C GLY A 27 22.03 -13.57 30.13
N PRO A 28 21.15 -14.11 30.99
CA PRO A 28 19.71 -14.12 30.72
C PRO A 28 19.12 -12.70 30.67
N ARG A 29 18.01 -12.53 29.94
CA ARG A 29 17.33 -11.23 29.74
C ARG A 29 17.08 -10.48 31.05
N THR A 30 16.69 -11.21 32.08
CA THR A 30 16.59 -10.72 33.46
C THR A 30 17.73 -11.34 34.26
N GLN A 31 18.61 -10.51 34.82
CA GLN A 31 19.74 -10.98 35.61
C GLN A 31 19.96 -10.11 36.86
N VAL A 32 20.49 -10.74 37.91
CA VAL A 32 20.88 -10.08 39.14
C VAL A 32 22.38 -9.87 39.13
N LEU A 33 22.81 -8.63 39.22
CA LEU A 33 24.21 -8.25 39.37
C LEU A 33 24.52 -8.01 40.85
N VAL A 34 25.65 -8.55 41.29
CA VAL A 34 26.19 -8.30 42.63
C VAL A 34 27.30 -7.27 42.50
N THR A 35 27.19 -6.17 43.24
CA THR A 35 28.21 -5.11 43.27
C THR A 35 29.47 -5.64 43.96
N ARG A 36 30.63 -5.51 43.32
CA ARG A 36 31.93 -5.87 43.88
C ARG A 36 32.77 -4.61 44.06
N ALA A 37 33.60 -4.57 45.11
CA ALA A 37 34.59 -3.50 45.26
C ALA A 37 35.62 -3.56 44.12
N GLY A 38 35.80 -2.45 43.40
CA GLY A 38 36.64 -2.37 42.20
C GLY A 38 36.26 -1.20 41.29
N PRO A 39 36.94 -1.02 40.14
CA PRO A 39 36.52 -0.05 39.11
C PRO A 39 35.12 -0.40 38.55
N PRO A 40 34.40 0.58 37.97
CA PRO A 40 33.08 0.34 37.40
C PRO A 40 33.16 -0.59 36.16
N ASP A 41 32.24 -1.55 36.08
CA ASP A 41 32.03 -2.40 34.91
C ASP A 41 30.91 -1.85 34.02
N SER A 42 31.02 -2.04 32.70
CA SER A 42 29.98 -1.70 31.71
C SER A 42 29.27 -2.95 31.22
N LEU A 43 27.96 -2.87 31.07
CA LEU A 43 27.11 -3.90 30.46
C LEU A 43 26.26 -3.28 29.35
N PHE A 44 26.30 -3.87 28.15
CA PHE A 44 25.53 -3.42 27.00
C PHE A 44 24.45 -4.44 26.63
N ALA A 45 23.30 -3.97 26.14
CA ALA A 45 22.28 -4.81 25.52
C ALA A 45 22.29 -4.62 24.01
N ASP A 46 22.16 -5.72 23.29
CA ASP A 46 22.00 -5.74 21.84
C ASP A 46 20.52 -5.91 21.48
N PHE A 47 20.10 -5.17 20.46
CA PHE A 47 18.72 -5.19 19.96
C PHE A 47 18.70 -5.35 18.44
N ALA A 48 17.73 -6.11 17.94
CA ALA A 48 17.33 -6.07 16.54
C ALA A 48 16.27 -4.99 16.34
N VAL A 49 16.34 -4.28 15.22
CA VAL A 49 15.29 -3.36 14.78
C VAL A 49 14.31 -4.13 13.90
N ALA A 50 13.02 -3.96 14.19
CA ALA A 50 11.93 -4.44 13.36
C ALA A 50 11.05 -3.26 12.92
N HIS A 51 10.54 -3.32 11.69
CA HIS A 51 9.58 -2.34 11.18
C HIS A 51 8.23 -2.98 10.91
N ARG A 52 7.17 -2.19 11.07
CA ARG A 52 5.83 -2.61 10.71
C ARG A 52 5.63 -2.53 9.21
N VAL A 53 5.18 -3.62 8.61
CA VAL A 53 4.62 -3.66 7.27
C VAL A 53 3.14 -4.01 7.33
N ARG A 54 2.33 -3.25 6.60
CA ARG A 54 0.89 -3.45 6.49
C ARG A 54 0.47 -3.33 5.02
N ALA A 55 -0.28 -4.31 4.55
CA ALA A 55 -0.99 -4.25 3.28
C ALA A 55 -2.50 -4.16 3.55
N ALA A 56 -3.13 -3.11 3.03
CA ALA A 56 -4.57 -2.92 3.02
C ALA A 56 -5.16 -3.25 1.64
N VAL A 57 -6.42 -3.63 1.63
CA VAL A 57 -7.21 -3.87 0.42
C VAL A 57 -8.30 -2.81 0.35
N ASN A 58 -8.39 -2.13 -0.79
CA ASN A 58 -9.47 -1.21 -1.10
C ASN A 58 -10.23 -1.73 -2.32
N GLY A 59 -11.52 -2.04 -2.16
CA GLY A 59 -12.36 -2.61 -3.21
C GLY A 59 -12.44 -4.15 -3.20
N PRO A 60 -13.13 -4.74 -4.20
CA PRO A 60 -13.54 -6.15 -4.19
C PRO A 60 -12.43 -7.12 -4.65
N GLY A 61 -11.22 -6.97 -4.13
CA GLY A 61 -10.08 -7.84 -4.44
C GLY A 61 -9.51 -8.56 -3.22
N VAL A 62 -8.49 -9.38 -3.46
CA VAL A 62 -7.74 -10.06 -2.41
C VAL A 62 -6.27 -9.68 -2.53
N VAL A 63 -5.60 -9.52 -1.39
CA VAL A 63 -4.14 -9.47 -1.32
C VAL A 63 -3.65 -10.70 -0.58
N THR A 64 -2.64 -11.37 -1.14
CA THR A 64 -1.89 -12.42 -0.45
C THR A 64 -0.49 -11.94 -0.13
N SER A 65 0.09 -12.46 0.95
CA SER A 65 1.48 -12.20 1.34
C SER A 65 2.21 -13.51 1.60
N SER A 66 3.51 -13.54 1.31
CA SER A 66 4.39 -14.63 1.71
C SER A 66 4.60 -14.71 3.24
N ILE A 67 4.20 -13.67 3.99
CA ILE A 67 4.32 -13.62 5.44
C ILE A 67 2.94 -13.36 6.07
N THR A 68 2.55 -14.21 7.02
CA THR A 68 1.27 -14.11 7.73
C THR A 68 1.17 -12.81 8.54
N GLY A 69 -0.02 -12.22 8.56
CA GLY A 69 -0.32 -11.02 9.35
C GLY A 69 0.04 -9.68 8.69
N VAL A 70 0.76 -9.70 7.57
CA VAL A 70 1.06 -8.48 6.79
C VAL A 70 -0.22 -7.83 6.25
N VAL A 71 -1.17 -8.65 5.79
CA VAL A 71 -2.46 -8.17 5.28
C VAL A 71 -3.40 -7.85 6.45
N GLY A 72 -4.02 -6.67 6.43
CA GLY A 72 -4.97 -6.23 7.47
C GLY A 72 -4.31 -5.35 8.53
N THR A 73 -4.04 -5.90 9.72
CA THR A 73 -3.49 -5.16 10.87
C THR A 73 -1.99 -4.89 10.75
N GLY A 74 -1.28 -5.64 9.89
CA GLY A 74 0.16 -5.55 9.71
C GLY A 74 0.96 -6.37 10.71
N ALA A 75 2.24 -6.57 10.40
CA ALA A 75 3.18 -7.35 11.19
C ALA A 75 4.52 -6.60 11.33
N PHE A 76 5.25 -6.86 12.42
CA PHE A 76 6.63 -6.40 12.60
C PHE A 76 7.59 -7.47 12.12
N LEU A 77 8.50 -7.10 11.22
CA LEU A 77 9.56 -7.98 10.75
C LEU A 77 10.91 -7.30 10.98
N ASP A 78 11.96 -8.10 11.18
CA ASP A 78 13.31 -7.57 11.34
C ASP A 78 13.76 -6.83 10.07
N VAL A 79 14.60 -5.80 10.23
CA VAL A 79 15.17 -5.04 9.11
C VAL A 79 15.91 -5.99 8.15
N GLY A 80 15.70 -5.79 6.85
CA GLY A 80 16.30 -6.59 5.77
C GLY A 80 15.49 -7.83 5.37
N VAL A 81 14.44 -8.19 6.11
CA VAL A 81 13.52 -9.27 5.71
C VAL A 81 12.82 -8.90 4.40
N GLY A 82 12.87 -9.81 3.43
CA GLY A 82 12.13 -9.71 2.17
C GLY A 82 10.77 -10.40 2.26
N LEU A 83 9.75 -9.82 1.62
CA LEU A 83 8.43 -10.42 1.47
C LEU A 83 7.86 -10.16 0.08
N ARG A 84 6.95 -11.04 -0.35
CA ARG A 84 6.19 -10.89 -1.60
C ARG A 84 4.73 -10.56 -1.27
N LEU A 85 4.17 -9.62 -2.02
CA LEU A 85 2.75 -9.31 -2.05
C LEU A 85 2.20 -9.59 -3.44
N ASP A 86 1.01 -10.18 -3.51
CA ASP A 86 0.30 -10.42 -4.75
C ASP A 86 -1.14 -9.90 -4.61
N ALA A 87 -1.53 -9.00 -5.51
CA ALA A 87 -2.90 -8.53 -5.68
C ALA A 87 -3.64 -9.45 -6.65
N VAL A 88 -4.76 -10.01 -6.19
CA VAL A 88 -5.57 -10.98 -6.93
C VAL A 88 -6.97 -10.39 -7.14
N PRO A 89 -7.28 -9.88 -8.35
CA PRO A 89 -8.63 -9.46 -8.71
C PRO A 89 -9.56 -10.68 -8.76
N GLY A 90 -10.79 -10.52 -8.25
CA GLY A 90 -11.87 -11.48 -8.48
C GLY A 90 -12.49 -11.37 -9.89
N PRO A 91 -13.46 -12.23 -10.22
CA PRO A 91 -14.21 -12.12 -11.47
C PRO A 91 -14.89 -10.76 -11.63
N GLY A 92 -14.68 -10.11 -12.78
CA GLY A 92 -15.25 -8.78 -13.05
C GLY A 92 -14.59 -7.64 -12.28
N VAL A 93 -13.51 -7.91 -11.55
CA VAL A 93 -12.76 -6.91 -10.78
C VAL A 93 -11.47 -6.60 -11.50
N GLU A 94 -11.07 -5.33 -11.44
CA GLU A 94 -9.81 -4.86 -11.97
C GLU A 94 -8.90 -4.38 -10.84
N PHE A 95 -7.61 -4.74 -10.92
CA PHE A 95 -6.57 -4.17 -10.06
C PHE A 95 -6.03 -2.88 -10.67
N LEU A 96 -6.09 -1.80 -9.89
CA LEU A 96 -5.72 -0.46 -10.36
C LEU A 96 -4.27 -0.12 -10.11
N GLY A 97 -3.67 -0.73 -9.08
CA GLY A 97 -2.32 -0.45 -8.65
C GLY A 97 -2.17 -0.50 -7.14
N TRP A 98 -0.91 -0.52 -6.72
CA TRP A 98 -0.52 -0.29 -5.34
C TRP A 98 -0.27 1.20 -5.10
N ARG A 99 -0.56 1.67 -3.88
CA ARG A 99 -0.25 3.02 -3.39
C ARG A 99 0.22 3.01 -1.94
N GLY A 100 0.64 4.17 -1.44
CA GLY A 100 1.20 4.35 -0.10
C GLY A 100 2.72 4.44 -0.19
N ASP A 101 3.43 3.64 0.61
CA ASP A 101 4.90 3.60 0.61
C ASP A 101 5.50 3.00 -0.68
N SER A 102 4.68 2.47 -1.59
CA SER A 102 5.09 2.09 -2.95
C SER A 102 3.95 2.30 -3.93
N ILE A 103 4.26 2.87 -5.09
CA ILE A 103 3.31 3.13 -6.17
C ILE A 103 3.73 2.32 -7.40
N THR A 104 2.92 1.33 -7.77
CA THR A 104 3.22 0.48 -8.93
C THR A 104 1.96 -0.13 -9.53
N PRO A 105 1.85 -0.23 -10.87
CA PRO A 105 0.75 -0.94 -11.53
C PRO A 105 0.94 -2.46 -11.55
N ALA A 106 2.10 -2.98 -11.15
CA ALA A 106 2.36 -4.42 -11.10
C ALA A 106 1.53 -5.07 -9.99
N ALA A 107 0.77 -6.11 -10.32
CA ALA A 107 -0.07 -6.83 -9.35
C ALA A 107 0.78 -7.50 -8.24
N SER A 108 1.99 -7.94 -8.58
CA SER A 108 2.94 -8.52 -7.64
C SER A 108 4.09 -7.56 -7.35
N MET A 109 4.55 -7.52 -6.10
CA MET A 109 5.77 -6.81 -5.73
C MET A 109 6.58 -7.57 -4.68
N ASN A 110 7.90 -7.35 -4.68
CA ASN A 110 8.78 -7.74 -3.59
C ASN A 110 9.15 -6.51 -2.78
N VAL A 111 9.05 -6.61 -1.46
CA VAL A 111 9.41 -5.56 -0.51
C VAL A 111 10.54 -6.07 0.37
N THR A 112 11.61 -5.29 0.50
CA THR A 112 12.66 -5.52 1.49
C THR A 112 12.49 -4.51 2.59
N LEU A 113 12.36 -4.98 3.83
CA LEU A 113 11.99 -4.13 4.95
C LEU A 113 13.15 -3.26 5.43
N GLN A 114 13.29 -2.07 4.85
CA GLN A 114 14.32 -1.07 5.22
C GLN A 114 13.77 0.07 6.09
N HIS A 115 12.45 0.24 6.08
CA HIS A 115 11.68 1.21 6.85
C HIS A 115 10.26 0.64 7.02
N PRO A 116 9.39 1.27 7.83
CA PRO A 116 7.99 0.86 7.90
C PRO A 116 7.27 1.04 6.55
N TYR A 117 6.32 0.16 6.25
CA TYR A 117 5.49 0.21 5.03
C TYR A 117 4.00 0.16 5.36
N ASP A 118 3.22 1.05 4.77
CA ASP A 118 1.77 1.04 4.67
C ASP A 118 1.39 1.10 3.19
N LEU A 119 0.91 -0.03 2.68
CA LEU A 119 0.59 -0.26 1.28
C LEU A 119 -0.90 -0.48 1.14
N THR A 120 -1.50 0.02 0.07
CA THR A 120 -2.88 -0.30 -0.29
C THR A 120 -2.95 -0.78 -1.72
N ALA A 121 -3.54 -1.97 -1.93
CA ALA A 121 -3.96 -2.43 -3.25
C ALA A 121 -5.35 -1.89 -3.55
N ASP A 122 -5.47 -1.13 -4.63
CA ASP A 122 -6.76 -0.61 -5.09
C ASP A 122 -7.36 -1.55 -6.15
N PHE A 123 -8.62 -1.91 -5.95
CA PHE A 123 -9.44 -2.71 -6.84
C PHE A 123 -10.74 -1.98 -7.14
N VAL A 124 -11.32 -2.25 -8.29
CA VAL A 124 -12.63 -1.70 -8.68
C VAL A 124 -13.44 -2.75 -9.41
N GLN A 125 -14.77 -2.74 -9.21
CA GLN A 125 -15.67 -3.54 -10.02
C GLN A 125 -15.74 -2.94 -11.42
N VAL A 126 -15.51 -3.75 -12.44
CA VAL A 126 -15.62 -3.33 -13.83
C VAL A 126 -17.10 -3.16 -14.17
N VAL A 127 -17.44 -1.99 -14.69
CA VAL A 127 -18.78 -1.68 -15.20
C VAL A 127 -18.70 -1.55 -16.71
N ALA A 128 -19.67 -2.13 -17.42
CA ALA A 128 -19.78 -1.96 -18.86
C ALA A 128 -20.16 -0.50 -19.18
N VAL A 129 -19.32 0.16 -19.98
CA VAL A 129 -19.54 1.53 -20.43
C VAL A 129 -19.55 1.53 -21.96
N ASP A 130 -20.64 2.04 -22.54
CA ASP A 130 -20.70 2.29 -23.97
C ASP A 130 -19.86 3.52 -24.33
N PRO A 131 -18.88 3.43 -25.25
CA PRO A 131 -18.01 4.56 -25.58
C PRO A 131 -18.76 5.77 -26.14
N THR A 132 -19.84 5.53 -26.90
CA THR A 132 -20.63 6.61 -27.50
C THR A 132 -21.40 7.37 -26.41
N ALA A 133 -22.02 6.66 -25.47
CA ALA A 133 -22.68 7.25 -24.31
C ALA A 133 -21.69 8.01 -23.43
N ALA A 134 -20.49 7.47 -23.21
CA ALA A 134 -19.46 8.13 -22.41
C ALA A 134 -19.03 9.48 -23.00
N VAL A 135 -18.84 9.54 -24.33
CA VAL A 135 -18.56 10.80 -25.03
C VAL A 135 -19.76 11.75 -25.00
N ALA A 136 -20.97 11.22 -25.27
CA ALA A 136 -22.18 12.04 -25.30
C ALA A 136 -22.41 12.75 -23.96
N ALA A 137 -22.20 12.07 -22.84
CA ALA A 137 -22.34 12.64 -21.50
C ALA A 137 -21.42 13.85 -21.25
N ILE A 138 -20.21 13.87 -21.84
CA ILE A 138 -19.31 15.02 -21.77
C ILE A 138 -19.79 16.17 -22.66
N LEU A 139 -20.43 15.87 -23.79
CA LEU A 139 -20.87 16.84 -24.79
C LEU A 139 -22.30 17.37 -24.55
N GLY A 140 -22.83 17.24 -23.33
CA GLY A 140 -24.17 17.71 -22.96
C GLY A 140 -25.32 16.77 -23.34
N GLY A 141 -25.01 15.52 -23.72
CA GLY A 141 -25.98 14.45 -23.87
C GLY A 141 -26.46 13.88 -22.52
N PRO A 142 -27.21 12.76 -22.55
CA PRO A 142 -27.69 12.11 -21.32
C PRO A 142 -26.55 11.75 -20.38
N ALA A 143 -26.76 11.93 -19.08
CA ALA A 143 -25.80 11.51 -18.06
C ALA A 143 -25.67 9.98 -18.03
N LEU A 144 -24.44 9.51 -17.83
CA LEU A 144 -24.18 8.10 -17.54
C LEU A 144 -24.83 7.65 -16.22
N ALA A 145 -25.05 6.35 -16.07
CA ALA A 145 -25.49 5.77 -14.82
C ALA A 145 -24.49 6.07 -13.68
N ALA A 146 -24.98 6.10 -12.44
CA ALA A 146 -24.17 6.54 -11.30
C ALA A 146 -22.95 5.63 -11.05
N ASP A 147 -23.12 4.33 -11.22
CA ASP A 147 -22.06 3.31 -11.14
C ASP A 147 -21.02 3.46 -12.25
N GLN A 148 -21.44 3.77 -13.47
CA GLN A 148 -20.53 4.05 -14.60
C GLN A 148 -19.68 5.29 -14.32
N ARG A 149 -20.29 6.37 -13.82
CA ARG A 149 -19.56 7.59 -13.46
C ARG A 149 -18.55 7.34 -12.35
N LEU A 150 -18.95 6.62 -11.30
CA LEU A 150 -18.06 6.25 -10.21
C LEU A 150 -16.91 5.36 -10.69
N TYR A 151 -17.19 4.37 -11.54
CA TYR A 151 -16.15 3.52 -12.12
C TYR A 151 -15.13 4.34 -12.91
N LEU A 152 -15.60 5.25 -13.78
CA LEU A 152 -14.74 6.11 -14.60
C LEU A 152 -13.88 7.07 -13.76
N ASP A 153 -14.47 7.73 -12.76
CA ASP A 153 -13.75 8.59 -11.81
C ASP A 153 -12.67 7.80 -11.04
N VAL A 154 -13.01 6.60 -10.55
CA VAL A 154 -12.11 5.75 -9.76
C VAL A 154 -10.87 5.29 -10.54
N ILE A 155 -11.02 4.98 -11.83
CA ILE A 155 -9.90 4.59 -12.70
C ILE A 155 -9.18 5.79 -13.33
N GLY A 156 -9.80 6.96 -13.27
CA GLY A 156 -9.29 8.24 -13.75
C GLY A 156 -8.55 8.99 -12.66
N ASN A 157 -8.99 10.22 -12.39
CA ASN A 157 -8.29 11.14 -11.49
C ASN A 157 -8.86 11.19 -10.06
N ARG A 158 -9.98 10.50 -9.80
CA ARG A 158 -10.65 10.40 -8.49
C ARG A 158 -11.03 11.75 -7.88
N ASN A 159 -11.48 12.69 -8.71
CA ASN A 159 -11.88 14.03 -8.25
C ASN A 159 -13.35 14.12 -7.81
N GLY A 160 -14.10 13.02 -7.91
CA GLY A 160 -15.49 12.91 -7.46
C GLY A 160 -16.51 13.26 -8.55
N GLY A 161 -16.07 13.50 -9.78
CA GLY A 161 -16.91 13.73 -10.94
C GLY A 161 -16.49 12.86 -12.12
N TYR A 162 -17.35 12.76 -13.15
CA TYR A 162 -16.94 12.20 -14.43
C TYR A 162 -16.60 13.32 -15.39
N ASP A 163 -15.35 13.37 -15.85
CA ASP A 163 -14.85 14.37 -16.78
C ASP A 163 -14.02 13.79 -17.95
N VAL A 164 -13.47 14.69 -18.77
CA VAL A 164 -12.65 14.30 -19.94
C VAL A 164 -11.41 13.52 -19.53
N GLY A 165 -10.79 13.85 -18.41
CA GLY A 165 -9.62 13.14 -17.88
C GLY A 165 -9.95 11.67 -17.58
N ASP A 166 -11.11 11.40 -16.99
CA ASP A 166 -11.56 10.04 -16.68
C ASP A 166 -11.87 9.24 -17.95
N LEU A 167 -12.54 9.87 -18.92
CA LEU A 167 -12.78 9.28 -20.23
C LEU A 167 -11.46 8.90 -20.91
N LEU A 168 -10.47 9.80 -20.90
CA LEU A 168 -9.15 9.55 -21.49
C LEU A 168 -8.41 8.43 -20.76
N ALA A 169 -8.48 8.39 -19.43
CA ALA A 169 -7.89 7.32 -18.63
C ALA A 169 -8.50 5.96 -18.97
N TRP A 170 -9.84 5.88 -19.02
CA TRP A 170 -10.56 4.67 -19.38
C TRP A 170 -10.25 4.18 -20.80
N LEU A 171 -10.20 5.08 -21.78
CA LEU A 171 -9.86 4.72 -23.17
C LEU A 171 -8.45 4.15 -23.28
N ARG A 172 -7.46 4.79 -22.63
CA ARG A 172 -6.07 4.30 -22.60
C ARG A 172 -6.00 2.93 -21.93
N ARG A 173 -6.68 2.77 -20.80
CA ARG A 173 -6.68 1.54 -20.00
C ARG A 173 -7.32 0.36 -20.73
N THR A 174 -8.36 0.61 -21.54
CA THR A 174 -9.04 -0.40 -22.34
C THR A 174 -8.47 -0.56 -23.77
N GLY A 175 -7.42 0.19 -24.13
CA GLY A 175 -6.82 0.16 -25.46
C GLY A 175 -7.73 0.70 -26.58
N ARG A 176 -8.74 1.52 -26.24
CA ARG A 176 -9.70 2.07 -27.21
C ARG A 176 -9.18 3.36 -27.84
N PRO A 177 -9.39 3.59 -29.14
CA PRO A 177 -8.98 4.83 -29.81
C PRO A 177 -9.82 6.02 -29.36
N LEU A 178 -9.25 7.22 -29.45
CA LEU A 178 -9.97 8.46 -29.20
C LEU A 178 -11.11 8.66 -30.21
N PRO A 179 -12.36 8.82 -29.76
CA PRO A 179 -13.49 9.10 -30.64
C PRO A 179 -13.29 10.39 -31.43
N THR A 180 -13.71 10.41 -32.70
CA THR A 180 -13.54 11.57 -33.61
C THR A 180 -14.16 12.85 -33.05
N ALA A 181 -15.32 12.75 -32.40
CA ALA A 181 -15.97 13.89 -31.75
C ALA A 181 -15.07 14.53 -30.67
N LEU A 182 -14.39 13.71 -29.87
CA LEU A 182 -13.49 14.17 -28.83
C LEU A 182 -12.18 14.75 -29.42
N ARG A 183 -11.63 14.16 -30.49
CA ARG A 183 -10.49 14.75 -31.22
C ARG A 183 -10.82 16.14 -31.77
N ARG A 184 -12.04 16.35 -32.29
CA ARG A 184 -12.49 17.66 -32.78
C ARG A 184 -12.65 18.66 -31.63
N ALA A 185 -13.24 18.25 -30.52
CA ALA A 185 -13.41 19.10 -29.34
C ALA A 185 -12.07 19.51 -28.71
N LEU A 186 -11.10 18.58 -28.61
CA LEU A 186 -9.76 18.86 -28.08
C LEU A 186 -8.89 19.69 -29.04
N GLY A 187 -9.03 19.49 -30.35
CA GLY A 187 -8.31 20.25 -31.37
C GLY A 187 -8.83 21.68 -31.59
N ALA A 188 -10.08 21.96 -31.22
CA ALA A 188 -10.69 23.28 -31.34
C ALA A 188 -10.35 24.24 -30.17
N GLY A 189 -9.70 23.74 -29.11
CA GLY A 189 -9.30 24.54 -27.94
C GLY A 189 -7.92 25.19 -28.04
N VAL A 190 -7.26 25.13 -29.21
CA VAL A 190 -5.97 25.78 -29.49
C VAL A 190 -6.13 26.71 -30.68
N HIS A 191 -6.99 27.73 -30.56
CA HIS A 191 -7.01 28.91 -31.42
C HIS A 191 -7.57 30.11 -30.65
#